data_AF-A0A955EQY6-F1
#
_entry.id   AF-A0A955EQY6-F1
#
_cell.length_a   1.000
_cell.length_b   1.000
_cell.length_c   1.000
_cell.angle_alpha   90.00
_cell.angle_beta   90.00
_cell.angle_gamma   90.00
#
_symmetry.space_group_name_H-M   'P 1'
#
loop_
_entity.id
_entity.type
_entity.pdbx_description
1 polymer ?
#
loop_
_entity_poly.entity_id
_entity_poly.type
_entity_poly.pdbx_seq_one_letter_code
_entity_poly.pdbx_strand_id
1 'polypeptide(L)'
;MSAARWIGIVAVAVAAAVCGAPRAHAKEGLPDLRRKLLEAQRPEDVGRALDRLQERVGEGADFADEGAFADWLGDLPDGRAGHPVVLQRRGWGYMRTKRGAEGIPLLQRALEDDPSNGLTAAYLAECLRQADRLEDAVAMMARAAHAGFEAPYLDEGFLNAITLLRARNTPTDAEGIPAYARVAGPYLLERPSARTHALLACWLVEDTEKDAKQAPADRTRLARRVLWTRAAGEHALTAARDLPADDMSIAEWLQRAAHLALGLGSAGAPRDRADAFALLSAAVRRAMPSREGETHRLPSALLDLADLALDVGRPELAARLLRMRQECGPCPRTQRIALRLPPDLDPP
;
A
#
# COMPACT_ATOMS: atom_id res chain seq x y z
N MET A 1 -44.24 23.90 21.05
CA MET A 1 -42.89 24.22 21.57
C MET A 1 -42.16 25.03 20.51
N SER A 2 -41.71 26.25 20.82
CA SER A 2 -41.18 27.19 19.82
C SER A 2 -39.71 26.93 19.47
N ALA A 3 -39.32 27.24 18.23
CA ALA A 3 -37.97 27.07 17.69
C ALA A 3 -36.87 27.76 18.54
N ALA A 4 -37.22 28.78 19.31
CA ALA A 4 -36.31 29.46 20.23
C ALA A 4 -35.80 28.54 21.37
N ARG A 5 -36.58 27.53 21.78
CA ARG A 5 -36.15 26.56 22.82
C ARG A 5 -35.14 25.53 22.29
N TRP A 6 -35.16 25.23 20.99
CA TRP A 6 -34.21 24.30 20.36
C TRP A 6 -32.82 24.92 20.18
N ILE A 7 -32.75 26.20 19.81
CA ILE A 7 -31.47 26.91 19.62
C ILE A 7 -30.70 27.05 20.94
N GLY A 8 -31.40 27.27 22.07
CA GLY A 8 -30.77 27.33 23.39
C GLY A 8 -30.16 25.99 23.86
N ILE A 9 -30.81 24.86 23.55
CA ILE A 9 -30.32 23.53 23.94
C ILE A 9 -29.11 23.13 23.10
N VAL A 10 -29.10 23.44 21.80
CA VAL A 10 -27.97 23.16 20.92
C VAL A 10 -26.76 24.04 21.28
N ALA A 11 -26.96 25.31 21.63
CA ALA A 11 -25.86 26.20 22.02
C ALA A 11 -25.16 25.75 23.33
N VAL A 12 -25.92 25.23 24.31
CA VAL A 12 -25.35 24.68 25.56
C VAL A 12 -24.63 23.35 25.31
N ALA A 13 -25.15 22.50 24.42
CA ALA A 13 -24.50 21.24 24.06
C ALA A 13 -23.19 21.44 23.29
N VAL A 14 -23.12 22.44 22.41
CA VAL A 14 -21.88 22.79 21.67
C VAL A 14 -20.85 23.46 22.59
N ALA A 15 -21.28 24.33 23.52
CA ALA A 15 -20.38 24.90 24.52
C ALA A 15 -19.79 23.84 25.47
N ALA A 16 -20.53 22.79 25.82
CA ALA A 16 -20.03 21.66 26.62
C ALA A 16 -19.09 20.71 25.83
N ALA A 17 -19.18 20.69 24.49
CA ALA A 17 -18.27 19.93 23.65
C ALA A 17 -16.94 20.66 23.37
N VAL A 18 -16.96 22.00 23.37
CA VAL A 18 -15.76 22.85 23.17
C VAL A 18 -15.04 23.15 24.49
N CYS A 19 -15.77 23.25 25.61
CA CYS A 19 -15.19 23.32 26.95
C CYS A 19 -15.19 21.92 27.56
N GLY A 20 -14.14 21.13 27.29
CA GLY A 20 -13.99 19.77 27.79
C GLY A 20 -14.42 19.64 29.25
N ALA A 21 -15.58 19.00 29.46
CA ALA A 21 -16.05 18.70 30.80
C ALA A 21 -14.95 17.92 31.53
N PRO A 22 -14.49 18.37 32.71
CA PRO A 22 -13.47 17.65 33.46
C PRO A 22 -14.03 16.25 33.74
N ARG A 23 -13.44 15.22 33.12
CA ARG A 23 -13.79 13.82 33.37
C ARG A 23 -13.65 13.59 34.87
N ALA A 24 -14.78 13.51 35.58
CA ALA A 24 -14.87 13.22 37.00
C ALA A 24 -14.62 11.73 37.27
N HIS A 25 -13.55 11.17 36.70
CA HIS A 25 -12.94 9.98 37.25
C HIS A 25 -12.19 10.44 38.50
N ALA A 26 -12.56 9.89 39.66
CA ALA A 26 -11.77 10.07 40.87
C ALA A 26 -10.28 9.85 40.50
N LYS A 27 -9.45 10.87 40.74
CA LYS A 27 -8.06 10.97 40.30
C LYS A 27 -7.25 9.83 40.94
N GLU A 28 -7.28 8.64 40.35
CA GLU A 28 -6.33 7.59 40.69
C GLU A 28 -4.93 8.17 40.41
N GLY A 29 -4.15 8.34 41.47
CA GLY A 29 -2.78 8.85 41.34
C GLY A 29 -1.90 7.81 40.66
N LEU A 30 -0.82 8.26 40.03
CA LEU A 30 0.19 7.37 39.46
C LEU A 30 0.66 6.24 40.42
N PRO A 31 0.86 6.49 41.74
CA PRO A 31 1.21 5.42 42.68
C PRO A 31 0.16 4.30 42.78
N ASP A 32 -1.13 4.64 42.71
CA ASP A 32 -2.22 3.65 42.78
C ASP A 32 -2.28 2.82 41.50
N LEU A 33 -2.13 3.45 40.34
CA LEU A 33 -2.08 2.75 39.07
C LEU A 33 -0.85 1.81 38.99
N ARG A 34 0.32 2.28 39.46
CA ARG A 34 1.52 1.44 39.58
C ARG A 34 1.27 0.24 40.48
N ARG A 35 0.69 0.44 41.66
CA ARG A 35 0.36 -0.64 42.60
C ARG A 35 -0.58 -1.67 41.96
N LYS A 36 -1.65 -1.23 41.29
CA LYS A 36 -2.58 -2.12 40.58
C LYS A 36 -1.89 -2.93 39.48
N LEU A 37 -0.97 -2.32 38.73
CA LEU A 37 -0.19 -3.02 37.72
C LEU A 37 0.72 -4.11 38.34
N LEU A 38 1.34 -3.83 39.48
CA LEU A 38 2.20 -4.78 40.19
C LEU A 38 1.41 -5.93 40.82
N GLU A 39 0.23 -5.64 41.38
CA GLU A 39 -0.66 -6.62 42.01
C GLU A 39 -1.42 -7.50 40.99
N ALA A 40 -1.53 -7.05 39.73
CA ALA A 40 -2.24 -7.78 38.68
C ALA A 40 -1.59 -9.15 38.37
N GLN A 41 -2.34 -10.22 38.59
CA GLN A 41 -1.87 -11.60 38.36
C GLN A 41 -2.28 -12.13 36.98
N ARG A 42 -3.41 -11.68 36.44
CA ARG A 42 -3.91 -12.15 35.13
C ARG A 42 -3.47 -11.20 34.02
N PRO A 43 -3.16 -11.71 32.82
CA PRO A 43 -2.76 -10.88 31.68
C PRO A 43 -3.77 -9.76 31.35
N GLU A 44 -5.08 -10.02 31.51
CA GLU A 44 -6.12 -9.02 31.22
C GLU A 44 -6.14 -7.89 32.26
N ASP A 45 -5.82 -8.21 33.52
CA ASP A 45 -5.69 -7.20 34.58
C ASP A 45 -4.46 -6.31 34.35
N VAL A 46 -3.35 -6.91 33.88
CA VAL A 46 -2.15 -6.18 33.46
C VAL A 46 -2.47 -5.24 32.29
N GLY A 47 -3.15 -5.74 31.26
CA GLY A 47 -3.59 -4.93 30.11
C GLY A 47 -4.45 -3.74 30.52
N ARG A 48 -5.49 -3.97 31.33
CA ARG A 48 -6.35 -2.88 31.84
C ARG A 48 -5.60 -1.83 32.66
N ALA A 49 -4.64 -2.25 33.48
CA ALA A 49 -3.83 -1.31 34.24
C ALA A 49 -2.93 -0.46 33.32
N LEU A 50 -2.36 -1.07 32.28
CA LEU A 50 -1.56 -0.38 31.27
C LEU A 50 -2.37 0.60 30.43
N ASP A 51 -3.62 0.27 30.07
CA ASP A 51 -4.50 1.18 29.34
C ASP A 51 -4.78 2.45 30.15
N ARG A 52 -5.08 2.31 31.46
CA ARG A 52 -5.26 3.45 32.36
C ARG A 52 -3.99 4.29 32.53
N LEU A 53 -2.83 3.64 32.58
CA LEU A 53 -1.55 4.36 32.64
C LEU A 53 -1.25 5.11 31.35
N GLN A 54 -1.62 4.55 30.19
CA GLN A 54 -1.43 5.21 28.90
C GLN A 54 -2.30 6.46 28.75
N GLU A 55 -3.48 6.53 29.37
CA GLU A 55 -4.28 7.76 29.44
C GLU A 55 -3.56 8.91 30.16
N ARG A 56 -2.44 8.63 30.84
CA ARG A 56 -1.58 9.60 31.54
C ARG A 56 -0.38 10.05 30.68
N VAL A 57 -0.41 9.78 29.38
CA VAL A 57 0.60 10.24 28.42
C VAL A 57 0.13 11.49 27.69
N GLY A 58 0.97 12.52 27.63
CA GLY A 58 0.73 13.76 26.88
C GLY A 58 1.04 15.03 27.68
N GLU A 59 0.72 16.18 27.09
CA GLU A 59 1.00 17.48 27.70
C GLU A 59 0.22 17.68 29.02
N GLY A 60 0.95 18.02 30.09
CA GLY A 60 0.37 18.20 31.43
C GLY A 60 -0.06 16.90 32.14
N ALA A 61 0.29 15.74 31.57
CA ALA A 61 0.04 14.43 32.17
C ALA A 61 1.25 13.93 32.99
N ASP A 62 1.17 12.71 33.51
CA ASP A 62 2.25 12.14 34.34
C ASP A 62 3.48 11.74 33.48
N PHE A 63 3.26 11.45 32.20
CA PHE A 63 4.31 11.14 31.23
C PHE A 63 4.25 12.13 30.07
N ALA A 64 5.40 12.74 29.74
CA ALA A 64 5.47 13.76 28.70
C ALA A 64 5.11 13.20 27.29
N ASP A 65 5.52 11.97 27.00
CA ASP A 65 5.25 11.27 25.74
C ASP A 65 5.25 9.74 25.94
N GLU A 66 4.96 8.99 24.87
CA GLU A 66 4.91 7.53 24.92
C GLU A 66 6.28 6.89 25.20
N GLY A 67 7.39 7.57 24.94
CA GLY A 67 8.75 7.11 25.21
C GLY A 67 9.09 7.20 26.69
N ALA A 68 8.76 8.31 27.34
CA ALA A 68 8.88 8.48 28.79
C ALA A 68 8.04 7.44 29.55
N PHE A 69 6.84 7.13 29.05
CA PHE A 69 6.02 6.05 29.58
C PHE A 69 6.70 4.67 29.40
N ALA A 70 7.28 4.39 28.23
CA ALA A 70 8.01 3.14 27.99
C ALA A 70 9.27 2.97 28.86
N ASP A 71 9.97 4.07 29.14
CA ASP A 71 11.11 4.10 30.06
C ASP A 71 10.64 3.80 31.49
N TRP A 72 9.58 4.45 31.96
CA TRP A 72 9.00 4.20 33.28
C TRP A 72 8.53 2.75 33.46
N LEU A 73 7.95 2.13 32.42
CA LEU A 73 7.61 0.71 32.44
C LEU A 73 8.84 -0.20 32.55
N GLY A 74 10.01 0.26 32.11
CA GLY A 74 11.29 -0.42 32.25
C GLY A 74 11.80 -0.49 33.69
N ASP A 75 11.40 0.48 34.52
CA ASP A 75 11.78 0.58 35.94
C ASP A 75 10.86 -0.22 36.89
N LEU A 76 9.95 -1.04 36.34
CA LEU A 76 9.07 -1.89 37.15
C LEU A 76 9.85 -3.04 37.79
N PRO A 77 9.69 -3.29 39.11
CA PRO A 77 10.41 -4.33 39.83
C PRO A 77 9.91 -5.76 39.52
N ASP A 78 10.55 -6.74 40.15
CA ASP A 78 10.09 -8.14 40.27
C ASP A 78 9.83 -8.86 38.94
N GLY A 79 10.61 -8.51 37.92
CA GLY A 79 10.44 -9.07 36.58
C GLY A 79 9.17 -8.59 35.86
N ARG A 80 8.39 -7.68 36.45
CA ARG A 80 7.17 -7.13 35.82
C ARG A 80 7.50 -6.40 34.53
N ALA A 81 8.64 -5.72 34.46
CA ALA A 81 9.15 -5.09 33.24
C ALA A 81 9.38 -6.09 32.08
N GLY A 82 9.54 -7.38 32.41
CA GLY A 82 9.69 -8.48 31.45
C GLY A 82 8.40 -9.21 31.10
N HIS A 83 7.26 -8.82 31.67
CA HIS A 83 5.97 -9.43 31.33
C HIS A 83 5.64 -9.16 29.84
N PRO A 84 5.18 -10.15 29.04
CA PRO A 84 4.98 -10.00 27.59
C PRO A 84 4.13 -8.77 27.19
N VAL A 85 3.02 -8.55 27.89
CA VAL A 85 2.15 -7.37 27.65
C VAL A 85 2.85 -6.04 27.99
N VAL A 86 3.71 -6.03 29.01
CA VAL A 86 4.51 -4.83 29.37
C VAL A 86 5.58 -4.59 28.32
N LEU A 87 6.29 -5.63 27.87
CA LEU A 87 7.26 -5.56 26.78
C LEU A 87 6.63 -5.05 25.49
N GLN A 88 5.45 -5.56 25.13
CA GLN A 88 4.67 -5.08 23.98
C GLN A 88 4.37 -3.57 24.11
N ARG A 89 3.93 -3.13 25.30
CA ARG A 89 3.57 -1.72 25.53
C ARG A 89 4.78 -0.79 25.53
N ARG A 90 5.92 -1.24 26.05
CA ARG A 90 7.20 -0.53 25.97
C ARG A 90 7.67 -0.39 24.52
N GLY A 91 7.64 -1.49 23.76
CA GLY A 91 7.98 -1.49 22.35
C GLY A 91 7.11 -0.53 21.54
N TRP A 92 5.80 -0.50 21.81
CA TRP A 92 4.89 0.50 21.23
C TRP A 92 5.28 1.94 21.57
N GLY A 93 5.63 2.24 22.82
CA GLY A 93 6.01 3.59 23.22
C GLY A 93 7.29 4.08 22.53
N TYR A 94 8.29 3.20 22.40
CA TYR A 94 9.50 3.50 21.62
C TYR A 94 9.21 3.64 20.12
N MET A 95 8.35 2.81 19.55
CA MET A 95 7.89 2.95 18.16
C MET A 95 7.24 4.32 17.90
N ARG A 96 6.39 4.79 18.82
CA ARG A 96 5.68 6.08 18.70
C ARG A 96 6.63 7.28 18.73
N THR A 97 7.69 7.18 19.51
CA THR A 97 8.72 8.22 19.68
C THR A 97 9.93 8.07 18.76
N LYS A 98 9.82 7.23 17.70
CA LYS A 98 10.90 6.99 16.72
C LYS A 98 12.18 6.39 17.30
N ARG A 99 12.09 5.75 18.47
CA ARG A 99 13.15 4.99 19.15
C ARG A 99 13.11 3.50 18.79
N GLY A 100 12.85 3.18 17.52
CA GLY A 100 12.60 1.81 17.07
C GLY A 100 13.70 0.79 17.45
N ALA A 101 14.97 1.20 17.44
CA ALA A 101 16.09 0.35 17.83
C ALA A 101 15.97 -0.22 19.26
N GLU A 102 15.41 0.56 20.19
CA GLU A 102 15.19 0.15 21.58
C GLU A 102 13.97 -0.76 21.72
N GLY A 103 12.97 -0.59 20.86
CA GLY A 103 11.76 -1.42 20.84
C GLY A 103 11.96 -2.82 20.26
N ILE A 104 12.89 -2.99 19.31
CA ILE A 104 13.14 -4.28 18.63
C ILE A 104 13.34 -5.45 19.62
N PRO A 105 14.34 -5.44 20.53
CA PRO A 105 14.59 -6.58 21.40
C PRO A 105 13.42 -6.89 22.34
N LEU A 106 12.67 -5.87 22.76
CA LEU A 106 11.49 -6.03 23.63
C LEU A 106 10.35 -6.73 22.91
N LEU A 107 10.07 -6.33 21.67
CA LEU A 107 8.99 -6.90 20.86
C LEU A 107 9.34 -8.29 20.33
N GLN A 108 10.61 -8.56 20.05
CA GLN A 108 11.09 -9.91 19.76
C GLN A 108 10.84 -10.84 20.96
N ARG A 109 11.21 -10.40 22.17
CA ARG A 109 10.97 -11.17 23.39
C ARG A 109 9.48 -11.36 23.68
N ALA A 110 8.64 -10.37 23.42
CA ALA A 110 7.19 -10.50 23.54
C ALA A 110 6.59 -11.52 22.54
N LEU A 111 7.15 -11.62 21.32
CA LEU A 111 6.73 -12.62 20.32
C LEU A 111 7.22 -14.04 20.61
N GLU A 112 8.20 -14.22 21.50
CA GLU A 112 8.60 -15.56 21.97
C GLU A 112 7.49 -16.20 22.84
N ASP A 113 6.72 -15.38 23.55
CA ASP A 113 5.58 -15.82 24.37
C ASP A 113 4.35 -16.16 23.52
N ASP A 114 4.00 -15.27 22.57
CA ASP A 114 2.93 -15.50 21.61
C ASP A 114 3.41 -15.19 20.17
N PRO A 115 3.89 -16.21 19.44
CA PRO A 115 4.31 -16.07 18.05
C PRO A 115 3.20 -15.64 17.08
N SER A 116 1.93 -15.82 17.44
CA SER A 116 0.78 -15.45 16.60
C SER A 116 0.26 -14.04 16.89
N ASN A 117 0.89 -13.30 17.79
CA ASN A 117 0.44 -11.96 18.14
C ASN A 117 0.68 -10.96 17.00
N GLY A 118 -0.34 -10.80 16.14
CA GLY A 118 -0.26 -9.92 14.98
C GLY A 118 -0.01 -8.44 15.33
N LEU A 119 -0.54 -7.97 16.47
CA LEU A 119 -0.30 -6.61 16.96
C LEU A 119 1.17 -6.40 17.34
N THR A 120 1.77 -7.34 18.10
CA THR A 120 3.20 -7.27 18.44
C THR A 120 4.08 -7.34 17.20
N ALA A 121 3.72 -8.20 16.23
CA ALA A 121 4.43 -8.29 14.95
C ALA A 121 4.37 -6.97 14.16
N ALA A 122 3.22 -6.30 14.15
CA ALA A 122 3.07 -5.00 13.49
C ALA A 122 3.91 -3.89 14.16
N TYR A 123 3.95 -3.84 15.50
CA TYR A 123 4.83 -2.92 16.22
C TYR A 123 6.31 -3.23 15.95
N LEU A 124 6.70 -4.51 15.92
CA LEU A 124 8.08 -4.90 15.62
C LEU A 124 8.47 -4.48 14.20
N ALA A 125 7.57 -4.67 13.24
CA ALA A 125 7.78 -4.24 11.86
C ALA A 125 8.07 -2.73 11.75
N GLU A 126 7.30 -1.90 12.43
CA GLU A 126 7.50 -0.45 12.42
C GLU A 126 8.80 -0.05 13.13
N CYS A 127 9.15 -0.71 14.25
CA CYS A 127 10.45 -0.53 14.90
C CYS A 127 11.62 -0.91 13.98
N LEU A 128 11.52 -2.03 13.25
CA LEU A 128 12.51 -2.46 12.26
C LEU A 128 12.63 -1.44 11.13
N ARG A 129 11.51 -0.90 10.65
CA ARG A 129 11.50 0.15 9.61
C ARG A 129 12.19 1.42 10.09
N GLN A 130 11.95 1.85 11.33
CA GLN A 130 12.59 3.01 11.95
C GLN A 130 14.10 2.81 12.17
N ALA A 131 14.51 1.57 12.47
CA ALA A 131 15.91 1.16 12.56
C ALA A 131 16.51 0.79 11.19
N ASP A 132 15.82 1.11 10.11
CA ASP A 132 16.28 0.96 8.74
C ASP A 132 16.51 -0.48 8.24
N ARG A 133 15.94 -1.45 8.94
CA ARG A 133 15.96 -2.89 8.62
C ARG A 133 14.74 -3.24 7.76
N LEU A 134 14.71 -2.71 6.55
CA LEU A 134 13.49 -2.69 5.71
C LEU A 134 13.00 -4.09 5.28
N GLU A 135 13.90 -5.02 4.94
CA GLU A 135 13.48 -6.39 4.56
C GLU A 135 12.83 -7.13 5.73
N ASP A 136 13.46 -7.05 6.90
CA ASP A 136 12.92 -7.62 8.15
C ASP A 136 11.59 -6.98 8.52
N ALA A 137 11.46 -5.66 8.31
CA ALA A 137 10.22 -4.93 8.56
C ALA A 137 9.07 -5.48 7.72
N VAL A 138 9.25 -5.62 6.40
CA VAL A 138 8.21 -6.17 5.52
C VAL A 138 7.87 -7.62 5.87
N ALA A 139 8.87 -8.44 6.22
CA ALA A 139 8.63 -9.81 6.67
C ALA A 139 7.75 -9.86 7.94
N MET A 140 7.98 -8.96 8.90
CA MET A 140 7.13 -8.85 10.09
C MET A 140 5.75 -8.28 9.79
N MET A 141 5.60 -7.38 8.81
CA MET A 141 4.29 -6.93 8.35
C MET A 141 3.48 -8.07 7.71
N ALA A 142 4.15 -8.93 6.92
CA ALA A 142 3.50 -10.10 6.32
C ALA A 142 3.03 -11.07 7.40
N ARG A 143 3.85 -11.27 8.44
CA ARG A 143 3.46 -12.08 9.61
C ARG A 143 2.28 -11.47 10.37
N ALA A 144 2.26 -10.16 10.57
CA ALA A 144 1.13 -9.47 11.20
C ALA A 144 -0.16 -9.64 10.39
N ALA A 145 -0.08 -9.45 9.07
CA ALA A 145 -1.16 -9.70 8.13
C ALA A 145 -1.67 -11.15 8.17
N HIS A 146 -0.77 -12.12 8.14
CA HIS A 146 -1.10 -13.55 8.23
C HIS A 146 -1.84 -13.90 9.53
N ALA A 147 -1.49 -13.23 10.63
CA ALA A 147 -2.17 -13.37 11.91
C ALA A 147 -3.55 -12.66 11.97
N GLY A 148 -4.03 -12.12 10.84
CA GLY A 148 -5.30 -11.40 10.75
C GLY A 148 -5.28 -10.01 11.39
N PHE A 149 -4.10 -9.42 11.63
CA PHE A 149 -4.02 -8.09 12.18
C PHE A 149 -4.34 -7.03 11.11
N GLU A 150 -5.47 -6.35 11.30
CA GLU A 150 -5.95 -5.31 10.41
C GLU A 150 -5.77 -3.93 11.04
N ALA A 151 -4.88 -3.12 10.45
CA ALA A 151 -4.77 -1.71 10.77
C ALA A 151 -4.30 -0.91 9.53
N PRO A 152 -4.83 0.32 9.31
CA PRO A 152 -4.43 1.13 8.16
C PRO A 152 -2.92 1.41 8.09
N TYR A 153 -2.28 1.61 9.24
CA TYR A 153 -0.84 1.90 9.30
C TYR A 153 0.02 0.72 8.83
N LEU A 154 -0.51 -0.51 8.79
CA LEU A 154 0.23 -1.67 8.30
C LEU A 154 0.45 -1.56 6.79
N ASP A 155 -0.56 -1.14 6.03
CA ASP A 155 -0.46 -0.94 4.58
C ASP A 155 0.44 0.26 4.26
N GLU A 156 0.30 1.36 5.01
CA GLU A 156 1.15 2.56 4.86
C GLU A 156 2.61 2.25 5.20
N GLY A 157 2.86 1.54 6.31
CA GLY A 157 4.19 1.10 6.72
C GLY A 157 4.84 0.20 5.68
N PHE A 158 4.07 -0.73 5.11
CA PHE A 158 4.52 -1.63 4.05
C PHE A 158 4.92 -0.84 2.80
N LEU A 159 4.04 0.04 2.33
CA LEU A 159 4.27 0.88 1.17
C LEU A 159 5.52 1.75 1.34
N ASN A 160 5.69 2.35 2.52
CA ASN A 160 6.88 3.13 2.86
C ASN A 160 8.15 2.27 2.82
N ALA A 161 8.12 1.06 3.38
CA ALA A 161 9.27 0.17 3.41
C ALA A 161 9.70 -0.27 2.00
N ILE A 162 8.76 -0.69 1.14
CA ILE A 162 9.08 -1.10 -0.24
C ILE A 162 9.52 0.08 -1.11
N THR A 163 8.99 1.29 -0.86
CA THR A 163 9.46 2.52 -1.53
C THR A 163 10.91 2.83 -1.17
N LEU A 164 11.26 2.74 0.10
CA LEU A 164 12.63 2.95 0.58
C LEU A 164 13.59 1.86 0.04
N LEU A 165 13.15 0.60 -0.01
CA LEU A 165 13.91 -0.49 -0.63
C LEU A 165 14.19 -0.20 -2.12
N ARG A 166 13.18 0.26 -2.87
CA ARG A 166 13.37 0.66 -4.26
C ARG A 166 14.37 1.81 -4.41
N ALA A 167 14.26 2.84 -3.58
CA ALA A 167 15.16 4.00 -3.63
C ALA A 167 16.63 3.62 -3.39
N ARG A 168 16.88 2.57 -2.60
CA ARG A 168 18.22 2.07 -2.27
C ARG A 168 18.78 1.09 -3.30
N ASN A 169 17.90 0.37 -3.98
CA ASN A 169 18.30 -0.68 -4.89
C ASN A 169 19.06 -0.10 -6.08
N THR A 170 20.38 -0.25 -6.04
CA THR A 170 21.20 -0.31 -7.24
C THR A 170 20.82 -1.56 -8.04
N PRO A 171 20.70 -1.51 -9.38
CA PRO A 171 20.17 -2.60 -10.23
C PRO A 171 20.98 -3.91 -10.24
N THR A 172 21.90 -4.11 -9.30
CA THR A 172 22.97 -5.11 -9.32
C THR A 172 22.58 -6.50 -8.80
N ASP A 173 21.34 -6.73 -8.35
CA ASP A 173 20.95 -8.08 -7.93
C ASP A 173 21.07 -9.06 -9.11
N ALA A 174 22.02 -9.99 -8.98
CA ALA A 174 22.36 -11.02 -9.98
C ALA A 174 21.17 -11.96 -10.27
N GLU A 175 20.18 -11.98 -9.38
CA GLU A 175 18.98 -12.83 -9.45
C GLU A 175 17.88 -12.27 -10.36
N GLY A 176 18.01 -11.04 -10.84
CA GLY A 176 17.14 -10.45 -11.86
C GLY A 176 15.85 -9.82 -11.35
N ILE A 177 15.35 -10.18 -10.16
CA ILE A 177 14.20 -9.52 -9.49
C ILE A 177 14.73 -8.49 -8.48
N PRO A 178 14.31 -7.22 -8.55
CA PRO A 178 14.69 -6.23 -7.54
C PRO A 178 14.24 -6.63 -6.12
N ALA A 179 15.09 -6.41 -5.11
CA ALA A 179 14.78 -6.74 -3.71
C ALA A 179 13.39 -6.24 -3.24
N TYR A 180 12.98 -5.02 -3.58
CA TYR A 180 11.65 -4.50 -3.20
C TYR A 180 10.49 -5.37 -3.71
N ALA A 181 10.61 -5.96 -4.90
CA ALA A 181 9.58 -6.82 -5.49
C ALA A 181 9.61 -8.22 -4.86
N ARG A 182 10.81 -8.77 -4.63
CA ARG A 182 11.01 -10.05 -3.92
C ARG A 182 10.41 -10.00 -2.52
N VAL A 183 10.69 -8.94 -1.78
CA VAL A 183 10.29 -8.76 -0.38
C VAL A 183 8.79 -8.44 -0.25
N ALA A 184 8.18 -7.80 -1.27
CA ALA A 184 6.75 -7.49 -1.25
C ALA A 184 5.83 -8.72 -1.37
N GLY A 185 6.29 -9.80 -2.00
CA GLY A 185 5.49 -10.97 -2.33
C GLY A 185 4.73 -11.58 -1.15
N PRO A 186 5.40 -11.99 -0.06
CA PRO A 186 4.75 -12.57 1.11
C PRO A 186 3.65 -11.69 1.71
N TYR A 187 3.86 -10.37 1.80
CA TYR A 187 2.85 -9.45 2.31
C TYR A 187 1.61 -9.40 1.41
N LEU A 188 1.82 -9.33 0.09
CA LEU A 188 0.72 -9.23 -0.88
C LEU A 188 -0.09 -10.51 -1.04
N LEU A 189 0.48 -11.67 -0.69
CA LEU A 189 -0.26 -12.93 -0.59
C LEU A 189 -1.28 -12.87 0.54
N GLU A 190 -0.91 -12.31 1.69
CA GLU A 190 -1.77 -12.19 2.86
C GLU A 190 -2.75 -11.01 2.74
N ARG A 191 -2.31 -9.89 2.16
CA ARG A 191 -3.13 -8.69 1.94
C ARG A 191 -3.04 -8.22 0.49
N PRO A 192 -3.85 -8.82 -0.40
CA PRO A 192 -3.93 -8.40 -1.78
C PRO A 192 -4.39 -6.94 -1.89
N SER A 193 -3.48 -6.07 -2.33
CA SER A 193 -3.77 -4.67 -2.58
C SER A 193 -3.58 -4.38 -4.05
N ALA A 194 -4.67 -4.12 -4.77
CA ALA A 194 -4.61 -3.84 -6.21
C ALA A 194 -3.74 -2.59 -6.50
N ARG A 195 -3.84 -1.57 -5.64
CA ARG A 195 -2.98 -0.39 -5.70
C ARG A 195 -1.51 -0.71 -5.51
N THR A 196 -1.16 -1.64 -4.62
CA THR A 196 0.25 -1.97 -4.39
C THR A 196 0.82 -2.87 -5.49
N HIS A 197 0.04 -3.83 -5.99
CA HIS A 197 0.40 -4.59 -7.19
C HIS A 197 0.63 -3.67 -8.39
N ALA A 198 -0.23 -2.66 -8.55
CA ALA A 198 -0.10 -1.64 -9.57
C ALA A 198 1.24 -0.90 -9.50
N LEU A 199 1.55 -0.40 -8.31
CA LEU A 199 2.76 0.37 -8.08
C LEU A 199 4.03 -0.46 -8.29
N LEU A 200 4.06 -1.70 -7.79
CA LEU A 200 5.20 -2.60 -8.00
C LEU A 200 5.42 -2.90 -9.48
N ALA A 201 4.34 -3.11 -10.25
CA ALA A 201 4.44 -3.30 -11.69
C ALA A 201 5.04 -2.06 -12.37
N CYS A 202 4.57 -0.84 -12.04
CA CYS A 202 5.16 0.41 -12.54
C CYS A 202 6.66 0.51 -12.24
N TRP A 203 7.06 0.16 -11.03
CA TRP A 203 8.46 0.24 -10.63
C TRP A 203 9.34 -0.75 -11.39
N LEU A 204 8.87 -1.98 -11.55
CA LEU A 204 9.57 -3.02 -12.32
C LEU A 204 9.79 -2.61 -13.78
N VAL A 205 8.80 -1.94 -14.37
CA VAL A 205 8.89 -1.33 -15.70
C VAL A 205 9.99 -0.30 -15.76
N GLU A 206 9.91 0.71 -14.88
CA GLU A 206 10.80 1.87 -14.91
C GLU A 206 12.25 1.44 -14.74
N ASP A 207 12.47 0.48 -13.85
CA ASP A 207 13.78 -0.09 -13.58
C ASP A 207 14.27 -0.93 -14.79
N THR A 208 13.38 -1.68 -15.45
CA THR A 208 13.70 -2.42 -16.69
C THR A 208 14.10 -1.47 -17.83
N GLU A 209 13.37 -0.37 -18.03
CA GLU A 209 13.69 0.63 -19.06
C GLU A 209 15.01 1.33 -18.79
N LYS A 210 15.28 1.67 -17.52
CA LYS A 210 16.55 2.27 -17.09
C LYS A 210 17.72 1.33 -17.38
N ASP A 211 17.57 0.05 -17.07
CA ASP A 211 18.61 -0.95 -17.28
C ASP A 211 18.83 -1.26 -18.77
N ALA A 212 17.77 -1.33 -19.57
CA ALA A 212 17.87 -1.51 -21.02
C ALA A 212 18.70 -0.39 -21.69
N LYS A 213 18.62 0.84 -21.16
CA LYS A 213 19.43 1.97 -21.62
C LYS A 213 20.90 1.87 -21.16
N GLN A 214 21.16 1.25 -20.00
CA GLN A 214 22.47 1.23 -19.37
C GLN A 214 23.34 0.00 -19.72
N ALA A 215 22.74 -1.15 -20.03
CA ALA A 215 23.47 -2.41 -20.23
C ALA A 215 22.94 -3.25 -21.41
N PRO A 216 23.10 -2.79 -22.68
CA PRO A 216 22.59 -3.51 -23.86
C PRO A 216 23.24 -4.88 -24.11
N ALA A 217 24.34 -5.22 -23.42
CA ALA A 217 25.12 -6.43 -23.67
C ALA A 217 24.55 -7.72 -23.05
N ASP A 218 23.73 -7.65 -21.98
CA ASP A 218 23.20 -8.84 -21.31
C ASP A 218 21.74 -9.12 -21.71
N ARG A 219 21.58 -9.69 -22.91
CA ARG A 219 20.27 -10.04 -23.48
C ARG A 219 19.50 -11.05 -22.63
N THR A 220 20.18 -11.96 -21.94
CA THR A 220 19.53 -12.99 -21.12
C THR A 220 18.92 -12.37 -19.87
N ARG A 221 19.64 -11.46 -19.22
CA ARG A 221 19.14 -10.71 -18.06
C ARG A 221 17.97 -9.80 -18.44
N LEU A 222 18.06 -9.12 -19.58
CA LEU A 222 16.96 -8.32 -20.12
C LEU A 222 15.72 -9.18 -20.42
N ALA A 223 15.89 -10.34 -21.07
CA ALA A 223 14.79 -11.23 -21.40
C ALA A 223 14.06 -11.77 -20.16
N ARG A 224 14.81 -12.18 -19.11
CA ARG A 224 14.21 -12.59 -17.83
C ARG A 224 13.41 -11.46 -17.20
N ARG A 225 13.96 -10.24 -17.16
CA ARG A 225 13.26 -9.07 -16.61
C ARG A 225 12.01 -8.69 -17.38
N VAL A 226 12.03 -8.75 -18.71
CA VAL A 226 10.84 -8.52 -19.53
C VAL A 226 9.74 -9.53 -19.19
N LEU A 227 10.07 -10.82 -18.98
CA LEU A 227 9.09 -11.82 -18.55
C LEU A 227 8.49 -11.49 -17.18
N TRP A 228 9.31 -11.07 -16.21
CA TRP A 228 8.84 -10.65 -14.88
C TRP A 228 7.95 -9.42 -14.95
N THR A 229 8.37 -8.40 -15.69
CA THR A 229 7.61 -7.16 -15.90
C THR A 229 6.28 -7.46 -16.58
N ARG A 230 6.25 -8.41 -17.52
CA ARG A 230 5.02 -8.88 -18.14
C ARG A 230 4.09 -9.58 -17.15
N ALA A 231 4.59 -10.54 -16.37
CA ALA A 231 3.80 -11.24 -15.37
C ALA A 231 3.26 -10.26 -14.31
N ALA A 232 4.10 -9.33 -13.84
CA ALA A 232 3.69 -8.27 -12.92
C ALA A 232 2.63 -7.35 -13.55
N GLY A 233 2.78 -7.01 -14.83
CA GLY A 233 1.80 -6.25 -15.62
C GLY A 233 0.45 -6.97 -15.73
N GLU A 234 0.45 -8.28 -15.99
CA GLU A 234 -0.76 -9.11 -16.06
C GLU A 234 -1.48 -9.20 -14.70
N HIS A 235 -0.73 -9.40 -13.61
CA HIS A 235 -1.27 -9.35 -12.24
C HIS A 235 -1.83 -7.97 -11.88
N ALA A 236 -1.09 -6.91 -12.23
CA ALA A 236 -1.51 -5.52 -12.09
C ALA A 236 -2.84 -5.28 -12.83
N LEU A 237 -2.94 -5.64 -14.10
CA LEU A 237 -4.14 -5.48 -14.91
C LEU A 237 -5.34 -6.27 -14.36
N THR A 238 -5.09 -7.46 -13.81
CA THR A 238 -6.13 -8.26 -13.13
C THR A 238 -6.62 -7.54 -11.88
N ALA A 239 -5.70 -7.05 -11.03
CA ALA A 239 -6.06 -6.35 -9.81
C ALA A 239 -6.73 -4.99 -10.08
N ALA A 240 -6.35 -4.34 -11.18
CA ALA A 240 -6.96 -3.11 -11.67
C ALA A 240 -8.46 -3.23 -11.92
N ARG A 241 -8.92 -4.46 -12.22
CA ARG A 241 -10.32 -4.79 -12.47
C ARG A 241 -11.20 -4.68 -11.23
N ASP A 242 -10.62 -4.52 -10.05
CA ASP A 242 -11.40 -4.38 -8.83
C ASP A 242 -11.29 -2.98 -8.21
N LEU A 243 -10.46 -2.11 -8.78
CA LEU A 243 -10.30 -0.74 -8.31
C LEU A 243 -11.44 0.19 -8.78
N PRO A 244 -11.77 1.24 -7.99
CA PRO A 244 -12.73 2.29 -8.38
C PRO A 244 -12.32 3.01 -9.67
N ALA A 245 -13.29 3.39 -10.50
CA ALA A 245 -13.05 3.99 -11.81
C ALA A 245 -12.63 5.48 -11.75
N ASP A 246 -12.80 6.13 -10.61
CA ASP A 246 -12.56 7.55 -10.37
C ASP A 246 -11.12 7.89 -9.95
N ASP A 247 -10.29 6.89 -9.64
CA ASP A 247 -8.88 7.11 -9.34
C ASP A 247 -8.09 7.30 -10.65
N MET A 248 -7.89 8.57 -11.04
CA MET A 248 -7.18 8.95 -12.27
C MET A 248 -5.76 8.38 -12.38
N SER A 249 -5.12 8.03 -11.26
CA SER A 249 -3.79 7.40 -11.28
C SER A 249 -3.81 5.99 -11.91
N ILE A 250 -4.98 5.35 -11.89
CA ILE A 250 -5.21 4.01 -12.44
C ILE A 250 -5.20 4.01 -13.96
N ALA A 251 -5.75 5.03 -14.61
CA ALA A 251 -5.83 5.13 -16.06
C ALA A 251 -4.44 5.18 -16.72
N GLU A 252 -3.55 6.05 -16.21
CA GLU A 252 -2.19 6.17 -16.71
C GLU A 252 -1.37 4.91 -16.40
N TRP A 253 -1.57 4.31 -15.23
CA TRP A 253 -0.94 3.05 -14.84
C TRP A 253 -1.35 1.90 -15.76
N LEU A 254 -2.65 1.72 -15.97
CA LEU A 254 -3.21 0.64 -16.77
C LEU A 254 -2.72 0.67 -18.22
N GLN A 255 -2.57 1.87 -18.77
CA GLN A 255 -1.97 2.07 -20.08
C GLN A 255 -0.51 1.61 -20.10
N ARG A 256 0.32 2.05 -19.15
CA ARG A 256 1.74 1.65 -19.06
C ARG A 256 1.86 0.14 -18.87
N ALA A 257 1.25 -0.42 -17.81
CA ALA A 257 1.31 -1.84 -17.47
C ALA A 257 1.05 -2.75 -18.67
N ALA A 258 0.12 -2.34 -19.53
CA ALA A 258 -0.25 -3.14 -20.66
C ALA A 258 0.58 -2.90 -21.94
N HIS A 259 1.16 -1.70 -22.13
CA HIS A 259 2.26 -1.56 -23.11
C HIS A 259 3.41 -2.54 -22.83
N LEU A 260 3.66 -2.84 -21.55
CA LEU A 260 4.76 -3.72 -21.13
C LEU A 260 4.38 -5.19 -21.12
N ALA A 261 3.15 -5.53 -20.72
CA ALA A 261 2.61 -6.87 -20.92
C ALA A 261 2.64 -7.29 -22.39
N LEU A 262 2.46 -6.32 -23.30
CA LEU A 262 2.57 -6.52 -24.74
C LEU A 262 4.00 -6.47 -25.31
N GLY A 263 5.00 -6.09 -24.51
CA GLY A 263 6.39 -5.96 -24.97
C GLY A 263 6.59 -4.91 -26.07
N LEU A 264 5.72 -3.90 -26.18
CA LEU A 264 5.68 -2.93 -27.30
C LEU A 264 6.89 -1.97 -27.38
N GLY A 265 7.87 -2.10 -26.50
CA GLY A 265 9.13 -1.33 -26.51
C GLY A 265 10.38 -2.15 -26.86
N SER A 266 10.29 -3.49 -26.98
CA SER A 266 11.45 -4.36 -27.21
C SER A 266 11.24 -5.26 -28.42
N ALA A 267 12.25 -5.39 -29.28
CA ALA A 267 12.23 -6.18 -30.51
C ALA A 267 12.00 -7.68 -30.22
N GLY A 268 10.74 -8.08 -30.10
CA GLY A 268 10.32 -9.46 -29.90
C GLY A 268 8.80 -9.55 -29.79
N ALA A 269 8.14 -10.02 -30.86
CA ALA A 269 6.69 -10.13 -30.91
C ALA A 269 6.15 -11.18 -29.91
N PRO A 270 5.02 -10.92 -29.20
CA PRO A 270 4.42 -11.87 -28.26
C PRO A 270 3.83 -13.10 -28.95
N ARG A 271 3.96 -14.28 -28.33
CA ARG A 271 3.32 -15.54 -28.79
C ARG A 271 1.85 -15.70 -28.40
N ASP A 272 1.36 -14.94 -27.42
CA ASP A 272 -0.07 -14.90 -27.13
C ASP A 272 -0.53 -13.46 -26.94
N ARG A 273 -1.21 -12.95 -27.97
CA ARG A 273 -1.58 -11.54 -28.18
C ARG A 273 -3.02 -11.25 -27.73
N ALA A 274 -3.82 -12.28 -27.43
CA ALA A 274 -5.25 -12.15 -27.15
C ALA A 274 -5.55 -11.66 -25.72
N ASP A 275 -4.88 -12.20 -24.70
CA ASP A 275 -5.16 -11.88 -23.29
C ASP A 275 -4.67 -10.49 -22.89
N ALA A 276 -3.49 -10.09 -23.37
CA ALA A 276 -2.97 -8.75 -23.18
C ALA A 276 -3.88 -7.67 -23.80
N PHE A 277 -4.60 -8.02 -24.87
CA PHE A 277 -5.59 -7.16 -25.50
C PHE A 277 -6.87 -6.99 -24.69
N ALA A 278 -7.36 -8.06 -24.08
CA ALA A 278 -8.53 -8.02 -23.21
C ALA A 278 -8.28 -7.13 -21.99
N LEU A 279 -7.05 -7.19 -21.44
CA LEU A 279 -6.61 -6.37 -20.32
C LEU A 279 -6.47 -4.88 -20.70
N LEU A 280 -5.94 -4.56 -21.89
CA LEU A 280 -5.91 -3.19 -22.41
C LEU A 280 -7.27 -2.59 -22.71
N SER A 281 -8.15 -3.39 -23.28
CA SER A 281 -9.52 -2.96 -23.53
C SER A 281 -10.27 -2.73 -22.22
N ALA A 282 -10.01 -3.52 -21.17
CA ALA A 282 -10.56 -3.30 -19.84
C ALA A 282 -10.00 -2.02 -19.17
N ALA A 283 -8.70 -1.79 -19.31
CA ALA A 283 -7.99 -0.61 -18.87
C ALA A 283 -8.56 0.69 -19.44
N VAL A 284 -8.66 0.72 -20.77
CA VAL A 284 -9.25 1.81 -21.54
C VAL A 284 -10.69 2.09 -21.14
N ARG A 285 -11.52 1.06 -20.90
CA ARG A 285 -12.91 1.22 -20.45
C ARG A 285 -13.03 1.89 -19.08
N ARG A 286 -12.04 1.69 -18.20
CA ARG A 286 -12.03 2.26 -16.84
C ARG A 286 -11.47 3.68 -16.78
N ALA A 287 -10.61 4.05 -17.72
CA ALA A 287 -10.03 5.38 -17.83
C ALA A 287 -10.99 6.47 -18.36
N MET A 288 -12.18 6.10 -18.83
CA MET A 288 -13.11 6.99 -19.54
C MET A 288 -14.06 7.91 -18.72
N PRO A 289 -14.10 8.01 -17.36
CA PRO A 289 -15.10 8.87 -16.73
C PRO A 289 -14.78 10.38 -16.70
N SER A 290 -13.55 10.86 -16.94
CA SER A 290 -13.30 12.32 -16.89
C SER A 290 -13.62 12.99 -18.24
N ARG A 291 -14.86 13.46 -18.40
CA ARG A 291 -15.27 14.34 -19.51
C ARG A 291 -14.62 15.73 -19.48
N GLU A 292 -13.92 16.07 -18.40
CA GLU A 292 -13.32 17.38 -18.21
C GLU A 292 -11.80 17.31 -18.36
N GLY A 293 -11.32 17.86 -19.49
CA GLY A 293 -10.00 18.47 -19.61
C GLY A 293 -8.76 17.60 -19.40
N GLU A 294 -7.94 17.49 -20.44
CA GLU A 294 -6.52 17.12 -20.32
C GLU A 294 -6.16 15.63 -20.12
N THR A 295 -6.42 14.79 -21.13
CA THR A 295 -5.43 13.75 -21.46
C THR A 295 -5.38 13.51 -22.96
N HIS A 296 -4.60 14.28 -23.73
CA HIS A 296 -4.31 13.95 -25.14
C HIS A 296 -3.60 12.59 -25.32
N ARG A 297 -3.09 11.98 -24.23
CA ARG A 297 -2.40 10.69 -24.21
C ARG A 297 -3.32 9.48 -24.35
N LEU A 298 -4.51 9.49 -23.72
CA LEU A 298 -5.46 8.39 -23.80
C LEU A 298 -6.01 8.21 -25.24
N PRO A 299 -6.39 9.28 -25.97
CA PRO A 299 -6.80 9.20 -27.37
C PRO A 299 -5.71 8.66 -28.32
N SER A 300 -4.41 8.89 -28.05
CA SER A 300 -3.34 8.30 -28.87
C SER A 300 -3.18 6.81 -28.59
N ALA A 301 -3.23 6.41 -27.32
CA ALA A 301 -3.11 5.01 -26.90
C ALA A 301 -4.18 4.12 -27.54
N LEU A 302 -5.42 4.61 -27.63
CA LEU A 302 -6.51 3.92 -28.32
C LEU A 302 -6.20 3.61 -29.79
N LEU A 303 -5.50 4.52 -30.46
CA LEU A 303 -5.11 4.36 -31.86
C LEU A 303 -3.93 3.39 -31.99
N ASP A 304 -2.93 3.48 -31.11
CA ASP A 304 -1.83 2.50 -31.05
C ASP A 304 -2.37 1.07 -30.84
N LEU A 305 -3.38 0.93 -29.99
CA LEU A 305 -4.06 -0.34 -29.74
C LEU A 305 -4.93 -0.77 -30.91
N ALA A 306 -5.66 0.13 -31.56
CA ALA A 306 -6.45 -0.25 -32.72
C ALA A 306 -5.56 -0.73 -33.89
N ASP A 307 -4.41 -0.08 -34.11
CA ASP A 307 -3.39 -0.52 -35.08
C ASP A 307 -2.87 -1.92 -34.75
N LEU A 308 -2.50 -2.16 -33.48
CA LEU A 308 -2.02 -3.47 -33.05
C LEU A 308 -3.11 -4.54 -33.17
N ALA A 309 -4.37 -4.23 -32.87
CA ALA A 309 -5.49 -5.17 -32.95
C ALA A 309 -5.62 -5.71 -34.38
N LEU A 310 -5.46 -4.84 -35.37
CA LEU A 310 -5.44 -5.22 -36.78
C LEU A 310 -4.24 -6.09 -37.12
N ASP A 311 -3.03 -5.74 -36.66
CA ASP A 311 -1.81 -6.51 -36.91
C ASP A 311 -1.85 -7.93 -36.32
N VAL A 312 -2.69 -8.16 -35.31
CA VAL A 312 -2.87 -9.47 -34.66
C VAL A 312 -4.15 -10.19 -35.09
N GLY A 313 -4.85 -9.69 -36.12
CA GLY A 313 -6.06 -10.33 -36.68
C GLY A 313 -7.30 -10.24 -35.78
N ARG A 314 -7.48 -9.12 -35.07
CA ARG A 314 -8.63 -8.84 -34.18
C ARG A 314 -9.39 -7.58 -34.61
N PRO A 315 -9.98 -7.56 -35.80
CA PRO A 315 -10.55 -6.34 -36.38
C PRO A 315 -11.79 -5.80 -35.63
N GLU A 316 -12.60 -6.65 -34.99
CA GLU A 316 -13.78 -6.24 -34.21
C GLU A 316 -13.39 -5.38 -33.00
N LEU A 317 -12.24 -5.69 -32.40
CA LEU A 317 -11.68 -4.97 -31.27
C LEU A 317 -11.07 -3.64 -31.72
N ALA A 318 -10.39 -3.62 -32.87
CA ALA A 318 -9.93 -2.39 -33.50
C ALA A 318 -11.10 -1.44 -33.77
N ALA A 319 -12.21 -1.93 -34.32
CA ALA A 319 -13.42 -1.15 -34.55
C ALA A 319 -14.00 -0.58 -33.23
N ARG A 320 -14.02 -1.39 -32.16
CA ARG A 320 -14.49 -0.93 -30.84
C ARG A 320 -13.58 0.16 -30.24
N LEU A 321 -12.27 0.02 -30.35
CA LEU A 321 -11.30 1.01 -29.87
C LEU A 321 -11.39 2.32 -30.67
N LEU A 322 -11.62 2.23 -31.98
CA LEU A 322 -11.88 3.39 -32.84
C LEU A 322 -13.16 4.13 -32.47
N ARG A 323 -14.25 3.40 -32.16
CA ARG A 323 -15.50 4.00 -31.63
C ARG A 323 -15.24 4.79 -30.35
N MET A 324 -14.55 4.17 -29.39
CA MET A 324 -14.19 4.83 -28.13
C MET A 324 -13.34 6.08 -28.36
N ARG A 325 -12.46 6.08 -29.36
CA ARG A 325 -11.63 7.23 -29.71
C ARG A 325 -12.41 8.36 -30.38
N GLN A 326 -13.41 8.04 -31.19
CA GLN A 326 -14.22 9.04 -31.91
C GLN A 326 -15.07 9.89 -30.98
N GLU A 327 -15.42 9.38 -29.79
CA GLU A 327 -16.05 10.18 -28.73
C GLU A 327 -15.18 11.39 -28.32
N CYS A 328 -13.86 11.35 -28.59
CA CYS A 328 -12.93 12.46 -28.38
C CYS A 328 -12.65 13.28 -29.66
N GLY A 329 -13.38 13.07 -30.75
CA GLY A 329 -13.27 13.80 -32.02
C GLY A 329 -12.39 13.13 -33.09
N PRO A 330 -12.63 13.37 -34.39
CA PRO A 330 -11.92 12.73 -35.50
C PRO A 330 -10.46 13.19 -35.59
N CYS A 331 -9.55 12.31 -36.04
CA CYS A 331 -8.18 12.68 -36.41
C CYS A 331 -7.69 11.84 -37.61
N PRO A 332 -6.68 12.31 -38.37
CA PRO A 332 -6.18 11.61 -39.57
C PRO A 332 -5.74 10.17 -39.32
N ARG A 333 -5.23 9.90 -38.10
CA ARG A 333 -4.81 8.56 -37.70
C ARG A 333 -6.01 7.63 -37.49
N THR A 334 -7.12 8.10 -36.92
CA THR A 334 -8.37 7.32 -36.81
C THR A 334 -8.85 6.84 -38.18
N GLN A 335 -8.83 7.73 -39.18
CA GLN A 335 -9.27 7.41 -40.54
C GLN A 335 -8.35 6.38 -41.20
N ARG A 336 -7.03 6.50 -41.02
CA ARG A 336 -6.07 5.53 -41.53
C ARG A 336 -6.33 4.12 -40.98
N ILE A 337 -6.61 4.00 -39.69
CA ILE A 337 -6.90 2.71 -39.04
C ILE A 337 -8.28 2.19 -39.47
N ALA A 338 -9.27 3.07 -39.59
CA ALA A 338 -10.60 2.69 -40.07
C ALA A 338 -10.56 2.10 -41.50
N LEU A 339 -9.70 2.62 -42.38
CA LEU A 339 -9.50 2.06 -43.73
C LEU A 339 -8.88 0.67 -43.76
N ARG A 340 -8.28 0.22 -42.65
CA ARG A 340 -7.72 -1.13 -42.51
C ARG A 340 -8.74 -2.12 -41.95
N LEU A 341 -9.92 -1.66 -41.51
CA LEU A 341 -10.98 -2.55 -41.03
C LEU A 341 -11.60 -3.31 -42.21
N PRO A 342 -11.98 -4.59 -42.00
CA PRO A 342 -12.88 -5.32 -42.89
C PRO A 342 -14.16 -4.52 -43.19
N PRO A 343 -14.68 -4.56 -44.43
CA PRO A 343 -15.83 -3.75 -44.85
C PRO A 343 -17.15 -4.13 -44.17
N ASP A 344 -17.23 -5.31 -43.57
CA ASP A 344 -18.37 -5.81 -42.79
C ASP A 344 -18.40 -5.27 -41.35
N LEU A 345 -17.29 -4.68 -40.90
CA LEU A 345 -17.24 -3.98 -39.62
C LEU A 345 -17.40 -2.50 -39.88
N ASP A 346 -18.60 -1.99 -39.61
CA ASP A 346 -18.92 -0.58 -39.80
C ASP A 346 -17.81 0.29 -39.16
N PRO A 347 -17.00 0.99 -39.99
CA PRO A 347 -16.11 1.98 -39.47
C PRO A 347 -17.01 3.07 -38.87
N PRO A 348 -16.70 3.52 -37.65
CA PRO A 348 -17.64 4.35 -36.93
C PRO A 348 -17.72 5.78 -37.46
#